data_AF-A0A928G5B0-F1
#
_entry.id   AF-A0A928G5B0-F1
#
_cell.length_a   1.000
_cell.length_b   1.000
_cell.length_c   1.000
_cell.angle_alpha   90.00
_cell.angle_beta   90.00
_cell.angle_gamma   90.00
#
_symmetry.space_group_name_H-M   'P 1'
#
loop_
_entity.id
_entity.type
_entity.pdbx_description
1 polymer ?
#
loop_
_entity_poly.entity_id
_entity_poly.type
_entity_poly.pdbx_seq_one_letter_code
_entity_poly.pdbx_strand_id
1 'polypeptide(L)'
;MLPENFVKNLIDALLHVLCSILKLILLPFNLWVKAITRLAEQRENGFLNLSTITGLWPFFSFCKRLLIDFIFDAVAFLAYPVGVVVAIIVMIIGFTETNMFYTAGDVFLGFIISLIVIYIYPIFMALAHDFLVLMLLPIRKLIDYWRKPAQQLDIDYKQRE
;
A
#
# COMPACT_ATOMS: atom_id res chain seq x y z
N MET A 1 46.49 -6.36 22.62
CA MET A 1 46.26 -5.79 21.27
C MET A 1 44.92 -6.29 20.78
N LEU A 2 44.02 -5.39 20.39
CA LEU A 2 42.77 -5.80 19.73
C LEU A 2 43.12 -6.41 18.36
N PRO A 3 42.43 -7.49 17.92
CA PRO A 3 42.67 -8.06 16.60
C PRO A 3 42.46 -7.01 15.52
N GLU A 4 43.35 -6.91 14.51
CA GLU A 4 43.20 -5.93 13.42
C GLU A 4 41.83 -6.03 12.72
N ASN A 5 41.26 -7.24 12.67
CA ASN A 5 39.94 -7.49 12.10
C ASN A 5 38.77 -7.05 12.99
N PHE A 6 38.99 -6.82 14.29
CA PHE A 6 37.92 -6.46 15.22
C PHE A 6 37.40 -5.05 14.97
N VAL A 7 38.29 -4.07 14.82
CA VAL A 7 37.89 -2.66 14.59
C VAL A 7 37.16 -2.52 13.27
N LYS A 8 37.64 -3.19 12.22
CA LYS A 8 36.98 -3.22 10.91
C LYS A 8 35.58 -3.83 10.98
N ASN A 9 35.45 -5.01 11.57
CA ASN A 9 34.16 -5.69 11.70
C ASN A 9 33.17 -4.89 12.57
N LEU A 10 33.66 -4.21 13.61
CA LEU A 10 32.85 -3.34 14.47
C LEU A 10 32.31 -2.14 13.68
N ILE A 11 33.16 -1.47 12.91
CA ILE A 11 32.75 -0.34 12.05
C ILE A 11 31.73 -0.81 11.01
N ASP A 12 32.00 -1.93 10.34
CA ASP A 12 31.09 -2.49 9.32
C ASP A 12 29.72 -2.85 9.92
N ALA A 13 29.70 -3.46 11.10
CA ALA A 13 28.47 -3.78 11.82
C ALA A 13 27.68 -2.52 12.21
N LEU A 14 28.36 -1.49 12.75
CA LEU A 14 27.74 -0.21 13.11
C LEU A 14 27.15 0.49 11.88
N LEU A 15 27.89 0.54 10.77
CA LEU A 15 27.41 1.12 9.51
C LEU A 15 26.20 0.35 8.98
N HIS A 16 26.21 -0.98 9.05
CA HIS A 16 25.10 -1.81 8.61
C HIS A 16 23.83 -1.53 9.43
N VAL A 17 23.94 -1.45 10.75
CA VAL A 17 22.81 -1.14 11.64
C VAL A 17 22.27 0.26 11.35
N LEU A 18 23.14 1.26 11.26
CA LEU A 18 22.74 2.65 10.99
C LEU A 18 22.02 2.77 9.65
N CYS A 19 22.59 2.19 8.59
CA CYS A 19 21.97 2.21 7.27
C CYS A 19 20.62 1.47 7.25
N SER A 20 20.50 0.38 8.00
CA SER A 20 19.25 -0.39 8.08
C SER A 20 18.16 0.38 8.83
N ILE A 21 18.50 1.09 9.91
CA ILE A 21 17.58 1.98 10.63
C ILE A 21 17.12 3.12 9.72
N LEU A 22 18.05 3.75 8.98
CA LEU A 22 17.70 4.83 8.04
C LEU A 22 16.75 4.33 6.93
N LYS A 23 16.99 3.12 6.40
CA LYS A 23 16.08 2.49 5.43
C LYS A 23 14.70 2.26 6.02
N LEU A 24 14.62 1.80 7.27
CA LEU A 24 13.34 1.58 7.96
C LEU A 24 12.58 2.89 8.14
N ILE A 25 13.27 3.96 8.52
CA ILE A 25 12.69 5.29 8.65
C ILE A 25 12.19 5.78 7.28
N LEU A 26 12.99 5.66 6.22
CA LEU A 26 12.62 6.13 4.88
C LEU A 26 11.57 5.26 4.16
N LEU A 27 11.30 4.06 4.67
CA LEU A 27 10.40 3.10 4.04
C LEU A 27 8.98 3.64 3.76
N PRO A 28 8.27 4.27 4.71
CA PRO A 28 6.93 4.79 4.44
C PRO A 28 6.93 5.85 3.32
N PHE A 29 7.93 6.74 3.34
CA PHE A 29 8.07 7.78 2.32
C PHE A 29 8.32 7.18 0.93
N ASN A 30 9.21 6.19 0.84
CA ASN A 30 9.48 5.49 -0.43
C ASN A 30 8.24 4.78 -0.97
N LEU A 31 7.43 4.17 -0.09
CA LEU A 31 6.16 3.54 -0.49
C LEU A 31 5.14 4.58 -0.98
N TRP A 32 5.08 5.75 -0.33
CA TRP A 32 4.24 6.86 -0.76
C TRP A 32 4.65 7.39 -2.14
N VAL A 33 5.95 7.61 -2.38
CA VAL A 33 6.49 8.00 -3.71
C VAL A 33 6.15 6.96 -4.78
N LYS A 34 6.26 5.67 -4.44
CA LYS A 34 5.90 4.58 -5.35
C LYS A 34 4.40 4.60 -5.69
N ALA A 35 3.53 4.85 -4.72
CA ALA A 35 2.09 4.98 -4.95
C ALA A 35 1.76 6.14 -5.90
N ILE A 36 2.39 7.30 -5.71
CA ILE A 36 2.25 8.46 -6.63
C ILE A 36 2.66 8.09 -8.05
N THR A 37 3.81 7.44 -8.19
CA THR A 37 4.35 7.07 -9.51
C THR A 37 3.38 6.13 -10.24
N ARG A 38 2.87 5.12 -9.55
CA ARG A 38 1.87 4.20 -10.12
C ARG A 38 0.56 4.88 -10.49
N LEU A 39 0.07 5.82 -9.68
CA LEU A 39 -1.13 6.60 -10.02
C LEU A 39 -0.92 7.46 -11.27
N ALA A 40 0.25 8.07 -11.41
CA ALA A 40 0.60 8.84 -12.60
C ALA A 40 0.63 7.94 -13.85
N GLU A 41 1.30 6.79 -13.77
CA GLU A 41 1.34 5.80 -14.86
C GLU A 41 -0.06 5.27 -15.22
N GLN A 42 -0.91 4.99 -14.23
CA GLN A 42 -2.29 4.54 -14.47
C GLN A 42 -3.11 5.60 -15.21
N ARG A 43 -2.90 6.89 -14.89
CA ARG A 43 -3.55 8.01 -15.57
C ARG A 43 -3.08 8.14 -17.01
N GLU A 44 -1.77 8.13 -17.25
CA GLU A 44 -1.18 8.28 -18.59
C GLU A 44 -1.63 7.18 -19.56
N ASN A 45 -1.67 5.95 -19.05
CA ASN A 45 -2.05 4.79 -19.86
C ASN A 45 -3.57 4.57 -19.94
N GLY A 46 -4.39 5.45 -19.35
CA GLY A 46 -5.86 5.34 -19.40
C GLY A 46 -6.42 4.06 -18.75
N PHE A 47 -5.79 3.55 -17.70
CA PHE A 47 -6.14 2.25 -17.08
C PHE A 47 -7.59 2.16 -16.58
N LEU A 48 -8.21 3.30 -16.29
CA LEU A 48 -9.59 3.42 -15.79
C LEU A 48 -10.54 3.98 -16.86
N ASN A 49 -10.38 3.61 -18.12
CA ASN A 49 -11.31 4.01 -19.17
C ASN A 49 -12.47 3.01 -19.36
N LEU A 50 -13.67 3.44 -18.95
CA LEU A 50 -14.92 2.67 -19.12
C LEU A 50 -15.39 2.64 -20.59
N SER A 51 -15.03 3.64 -21.40
CA SER A 51 -15.53 3.76 -22.77
C SER A 51 -15.02 2.65 -23.71
N THR A 52 -14.01 1.91 -23.29
CA THR A 52 -13.38 0.81 -24.05
C THR A 52 -13.90 -0.58 -23.68
N ILE A 53 -14.87 -0.70 -22.76
CA ILE A 53 -15.34 -1.98 -22.23
C ILE A 53 -16.61 -2.42 -22.95
N THR A 54 -16.50 -3.38 -23.88
CA THR A 54 -17.63 -3.95 -24.63
C THR A 54 -18.07 -5.34 -24.15
N GLY A 55 -17.44 -5.92 -23.11
CA GLY A 55 -17.77 -7.26 -22.62
C GLY A 55 -17.43 -7.54 -21.14
N LEU A 56 -17.87 -8.70 -20.64
CA LEU A 56 -17.77 -9.14 -19.24
C LEU A 56 -16.32 -9.35 -18.74
N TRP A 57 -15.44 -9.93 -19.56
CA TRP A 57 -14.03 -10.17 -19.19
C TRP A 57 -13.20 -8.88 -19.05
N PRO A 58 -13.31 -7.92 -19.98
CA PRO A 58 -12.75 -6.58 -19.82
C PRO A 58 -13.26 -5.85 -18.57
N PHE A 59 -14.53 -6.08 -18.18
CA PHE A 59 -15.13 -5.50 -16.97
C PHE A 59 -14.52 -6.05 -15.68
N PHE A 60 -14.33 -7.37 -15.53
CA PHE A 60 -13.65 -7.93 -14.36
C PHE A 60 -12.21 -7.41 -14.22
N SER A 61 -11.51 -7.27 -15.34
CA SER A 61 -10.15 -6.72 -15.38
C SER A 61 -10.13 -5.24 -14.99
N PHE A 62 -11.16 -4.49 -15.33
CA PHE A 62 -11.36 -3.12 -14.86
C PHE A 62 -11.63 -3.08 -13.35
N CYS A 63 -12.54 -3.90 -12.83
CA CYS A 63 -12.84 -3.95 -11.40
C CYS A 63 -11.62 -4.30 -10.55
N LYS A 64 -10.77 -5.23 -10.99
CA LYS A 64 -9.51 -5.53 -10.30
C LYS A 64 -8.58 -4.31 -10.26
N ARG A 65 -8.39 -3.66 -11.41
CA ARG A 65 -7.55 -2.46 -11.51
C ARG A 65 -8.08 -1.31 -10.65
N LEU A 66 -9.39 -1.11 -10.63
CA LEU A 66 -10.02 -0.09 -9.80
C LEU A 66 -9.92 -0.42 -8.31
N LEU A 67 -10.37 -1.60 -7.89
CA LEU A 67 -10.56 -1.93 -6.48
C LEU A 67 -9.26 -2.29 -5.76
N ILE A 68 -8.32 -2.91 -6.46
CA ILE A 68 -7.08 -3.43 -5.85
C ILE A 68 -5.92 -2.51 -6.18
N ASP A 69 -5.70 -2.22 -7.47
CA ASP A 69 -4.49 -1.52 -7.87
C ASP A 69 -4.63 0.01 -7.66
N PHE A 70 -5.79 0.60 -7.94
CA PHE A 70 -6.01 2.05 -7.82
C PHE A 70 -6.38 2.49 -6.41
N ILE A 71 -7.38 1.86 -5.75
CA ILE A 71 -7.84 2.32 -4.42
C ILE A 71 -6.72 2.34 -3.39
N PHE A 72 -5.90 1.28 -3.33
CA PHE A 72 -4.81 1.21 -2.35
C PHE A 72 -3.76 2.29 -2.60
N ASP A 73 -3.39 2.53 -3.85
CA ASP A 73 -2.43 3.57 -4.21
C ASP A 73 -3.01 4.98 -3.96
N ALA A 74 -4.28 5.20 -4.26
CA ALA A 74 -4.99 6.45 -4.01
C ALA A 74 -5.08 6.75 -2.50
N VAL A 75 -5.47 5.77 -1.70
CA VAL A 75 -5.57 5.92 -0.23
C VAL A 75 -4.19 6.12 0.39
N ALA A 76 -3.17 5.39 -0.07
CA ALA A 76 -1.80 5.61 0.37
C ALA A 76 -1.31 7.02 0.01
N PHE A 77 -1.59 7.49 -1.20
CA PHE A 77 -1.25 8.85 -1.63
C PHE A 77 -1.94 9.92 -0.77
N LEU A 78 -3.25 9.78 -0.53
CA LEU A 78 -4.04 10.74 0.23
C LEU A 78 -3.65 10.80 1.71
N ALA A 79 -3.00 9.77 2.25
CA ALA A 79 -2.61 9.70 3.65
C ALA A 79 -1.86 10.94 4.13
N TYR A 80 -0.89 11.45 3.37
CA TYR A 80 -0.10 12.62 3.77
C TYR A 80 -0.88 13.95 3.64
N PRO A 81 -1.39 14.34 2.46
CA PRO A 81 -2.07 15.62 2.32
C PRO A 81 -3.38 15.68 3.14
N VAL A 82 -4.18 14.62 3.14
CA VAL A 82 -5.45 14.59 3.87
C VAL A 82 -5.22 14.31 5.35
N GLY A 83 -4.35 13.34 5.69
CA GLY A 83 -4.10 12.98 7.08
C GLY A 83 -3.56 14.16 7.90
N VAL A 84 -2.62 14.94 7.35
CA VAL A 84 -2.08 16.11 8.06
C VAL A 84 -3.17 17.15 8.32
N VAL A 85 -4.04 17.42 7.34
CA VAL A 85 -5.17 18.34 7.51
C VAL A 85 -6.11 17.83 8.60
N VAL A 86 -6.46 16.54 8.59
CA VAL A 86 -7.31 15.92 9.61
C VAL A 86 -6.67 16.03 11.00
N ALA A 87 -5.37 15.73 11.13
CA ALA A 87 -4.64 15.85 12.39
C ALA A 87 -4.70 17.26 12.97
N ILE A 88 -4.54 18.29 12.13
CA ILE A 88 -4.64 19.69 12.55
C ILE A 88 -6.07 20.02 13.01
N ILE A 89 -7.09 19.58 12.27
CA ILE A 89 -8.49 19.81 12.66
C ILE A 89 -8.79 19.16 14.01
N VAL A 90 -8.38 17.89 14.20
CA VAL A 90 -8.56 17.17 15.47
C VAL A 90 -7.85 17.88 16.62
N MET A 91 -6.64 18.41 16.38
CA MET A 91 -5.92 19.19 17.39
C MET A 91 -6.67 20.47 17.77
N ILE A 92 -7.17 21.23 16.79
CA ILE A 92 -7.93 22.48 17.03
C ILE A 92 -9.18 22.19 17.85
N ILE A 93 -9.95 21.17 17.47
CA ILE A 93 -11.15 20.75 18.20
C ILE A 93 -10.76 20.30 19.62
N GLY A 94 -9.71 19.50 19.76
CA GLY A 94 -9.22 19.03 21.05
C GLY A 94 -8.87 20.16 22.01
N PHE A 95 -8.27 21.25 21.52
CA PHE A 95 -7.98 22.44 22.34
C PHE A 95 -9.24 23.18 22.81
N THR A 96 -10.35 23.11 22.08
CA THR A 96 -11.62 23.72 22.50
C THR A 96 -12.37 22.89 23.54
N GLU A 97 -12.05 21.60 23.67
CA GLU A 97 -12.71 20.64 24.54
C GLU A 97 -11.91 20.30 25.82
N THR A 98 -10.82 21.04 26.08
CA THR A 98 -9.98 20.80 27.27
C THR A 98 -10.74 21.09 28.57
N ASN A 99 -10.64 20.16 29.52
CA ASN A 99 -11.34 20.17 30.81
C ASN A 99 -10.39 19.77 31.96
N MET A 100 -10.88 19.70 33.19
CA MET A 100 -10.07 19.27 34.36
C MET A 100 -9.42 17.87 34.20
N PHE A 101 -10.01 16.99 33.39
CA PHE A 101 -9.50 15.63 33.13
C PHE A 101 -8.80 15.47 31.77
N TYR A 102 -8.90 16.44 30.87
CA TYR A 102 -8.32 16.39 29.53
C TYR A 102 -7.58 17.69 29.25
N THR A 103 -6.26 17.63 29.33
CA THR A 103 -5.42 18.81 29.33
C THR A 103 -4.91 19.15 27.94
N ALA A 104 -4.42 20.38 27.77
CA ALA A 104 -3.72 20.80 26.55
C ALA A 104 -2.54 19.86 26.18
N GLY A 105 -1.90 19.23 27.17
CA GLY A 105 -0.84 18.26 26.95
C GLY A 105 -1.33 16.98 26.27
N ASP A 106 -2.52 16.51 26.64
CA ASP A 106 -3.13 15.29 26.07
C ASP A 106 -3.54 15.52 24.61
N VAL A 107 -4.06 16.72 24.29
CA VAL A 107 -4.35 17.15 22.91
C VAL A 107 -3.08 17.14 22.07
N PHE A 108 -2.01 17.76 22.57
CA PHE A 108 -0.76 17.84 21.83
C PHE A 108 -0.12 16.46 21.62
N LEU A 109 -0.14 15.60 22.65
CA LEU A 109 0.34 14.23 22.53
C LEU A 109 -0.46 13.44 21.47
N GLY A 110 -1.79 13.56 21.49
CA GLY A 110 -2.67 12.97 20.49
C GLY A 110 -2.34 13.44 19.07
N PHE A 111 -2.05 14.74 18.90
CA PHE A 111 -1.60 15.30 17.63
C PHE A 111 -0.28 14.66 17.16
N ILE A 112 0.74 14.58 18.02
CA ILE A 112 2.02 13.95 17.66
C ILE A 112 1.84 12.46 17.29
N ILE A 113 1.04 11.72 18.06
CA ILE A 113 0.73 10.33 17.75
C ILE A 113 0.03 10.22 16.39
N SER A 114 -0.91 11.11 16.09
CA SER A 114 -1.62 11.11 14.80
C SER A 114 -0.65 11.33 13.62
N LEU A 115 0.33 12.24 13.76
CA LEU A 115 1.35 12.46 12.74
C LEU A 115 2.22 11.22 12.52
N ILE A 116 2.60 10.52 13.60
CA ILE A 116 3.35 9.26 13.51
C ILE A 116 2.51 8.20 12.78
N VAL A 117 1.23 8.06 13.12
CA VAL A 117 0.31 7.12 12.48
C VAL A 117 0.16 7.43 10.99
N ILE A 118 -0.03 8.70 10.63
CA ILE A 118 -0.11 9.16 9.24
C ILE A 118 1.19 8.81 8.50
N TYR A 119 2.35 9.03 9.13
CA TYR A 119 3.64 8.76 8.54
C TYR A 119 3.83 7.28 8.18
N ILE A 120 3.47 6.37 9.09
CA ILE A 120 3.61 4.92 8.91
C ILE A 120 2.46 4.30 8.09
N TYR A 121 1.37 5.03 7.86
CA TYR A 121 0.17 4.55 7.16
C TYR A 121 0.44 3.93 5.77
N PRO A 122 1.34 4.47 4.91
CA PRO A 122 1.67 3.84 3.63
C PRO A 122 2.21 2.41 3.76
N ILE A 123 2.89 2.08 4.87
CA ILE A 123 3.32 0.70 5.14
C ILE A 123 2.11 -0.20 5.33
N PHE A 124 1.15 0.21 6.16
CA PHE A 124 -0.07 -0.56 6.40
C PHE A 124 -0.87 -0.78 5.12
N MET A 125 -0.97 0.25 4.27
CA MET A 125 -1.66 0.13 2.98
C MET A 125 -0.95 -0.82 2.03
N ALA A 126 0.38 -0.78 1.95
CA ALA A 126 1.14 -1.72 1.14
C ALA A 126 0.97 -3.18 1.63
N LEU A 127 1.03 -3.40 2.94
CA LEU A 127 0.80 -4.72 3.53
C LEU A 127 -0.63 -5.22 3.30
N ALA A 128 -1.63 -4.35 3.44
CA ALA A 128 -3.03 -4.70 3.19
C ALA A 128 -3.29 -5.04 1.72
N HIS A 129 -2.69 -4.28 0.79
CA HIS A 129 -2.72 -4.58 -0.64
C HIS A 129 -2.12 -5.97 -0.92
N ASP A 130 -0.92 -6.25 -0.43
CA ASP A 130 -0.22 -7.51 -0.68
C ASP A 130 -0.97 -8.69 -0.05
N PHE A 131 -1.52 -8.51 1.15
CA PHE A 131 -2.37 -9.51 1.81
C PHE A 131 -3.64 -9.82 1.00
N LEU A 132 -4.33 -8.80 0.48
CA LEU A 132 -5.52 -8.98 -0.34
C LEU A 132 -5.18 -9.72 -1.64
N VAL A 133 -4.08 -9.35 -2.30
CA VAL A 133 -3.61 -10.05 -3.50
C VAL A 133 -3.32 -11.52 -3.19
N LEU A 134 -2.64 -11.82 -2.09
CA LEU A 134 -2.35 -13.20 -1.65
C LEU A 134 -3.64 -14.00 -1.41
N MET A 135 -4.67 -13.39 -0.79
CA MET A 135 -5.97 -14.03 -0.58
C MET A 135 -6.72 -14.34 -1.88
N LEU A 136 -6.50 -13.55 -2.94
CA LEU A 136 -7.16 -13.75 -4.23
C LEU A 136 -6.45 -14.78 -5.13
N LEU A 137 -5.16 -15.07 -4.91
CA LEU A 137 -4.41 -16.09 -5.66
C LEU A 137 -5.10 -17.47 -5.71
N PRO A 138 -5.61 -18.05 -4.61
CA PRO A 138 -6.29 -19.34 -4.66
C PRO A 138 -7.57 -19.29 -5.49
N ILE A 139 -8.34 -18.19 -5.44
CA ILE A 139 -9.56 -18.03 -6.26
C ILE A 139 -9.20 -17.99 -7.74
N ARG A 140 -8.13 -17.29 -8.10
CA ARG A 140 -7.63 -17.27 -9.49
C ARG A 140 -7.23 -18.67 -9.94
N LYS A 141 -6.50 -19.40 -9.11
CA LYS A 141 -6.07 -20.79 -9.40
C LYS A 141 -7.27 -21.73 -9.54
N LEU A 142 -8.32 -21.55 -8.73
CA LEU A 142 -9.58 -22.28 -8.87
C LEU A 142 -10.23 -21.95 -10.21
N ILE A 143 -10.47 -20.68 -10.55
CA ILE A 143 -11.08 -20.30 -11.83
C ILE A 143 -10.31 -20.89 -13.02
N ASP A 144 -8.98 -20.85 -12.99
CA ASP A 144 -8.15 -21.43 -14.04
C ASP A 144 -8.28 -22.96 -14.11
N TYR A 145 -8.36 -23.65 -12.97
CA TYR A 145 -8.60 -25.09 -12.92
C TYR A 145 -9.97 -25.48 -13.52
N TRP A 146 -11.00 -24.69 -13.24
CA TRP A 146 -12.36 -24.93 -13.76
C TRP A 146 -12.50 -24.63 -15.26
N ARG A 147 -11.58 -23.84 -15.83
CA ARG A 147 -11.52 -23.58 -17.28
C ARG A 147 -10.82 -24.67 -18.09
N LYS A 148 -9.92 -25.44 -17.49
CA LYS A 148 -9.23 -26.57 -18.15
C LYS A 148 -10.17 -27.63 -18.73
N PRO A 149 -11.21 -28.11 -18.04
CA PRO A 149 -12.12 -29.11 -18.61
C PRO A 149 -12.96 -28.55 -19.77
N ALA A 150 -13.31 -27.26 -19.75
CA ALA A 150 -14.02 -26.61 -20.86
C ALA A 150 -13.15 -26.50 -22.13
N GLN A 151 -11.85 -26.19 -21.97
CA GLN A 151 -10.92 -26.18 -23.10
C GLN A 151 -10.67 -27.57 -23.68
N GLN A 152 -10.68 -28.63 -22.87
CA GLN A 152 -10.54 -30.00 -23.37
C GLN A 152 -11.77 -30.44 -24.17
N LEU A 153 -12.97 -30.05 -23.74
CA LEU A 153 -14.23 -30.30 -24.46
C LEU A 153 -14.29 -29.61 -25.84
N ASP A 154 -13.78 -28.37 -25.95
CA ASP A 154 -13.71 -27.65 -27.23
C ASP A 154 -12.71 -28.29 -28.22
N ILE A 155 -11.62 -28.87 -27.73
CA ILE A 155 -10.63 -29.57 -28.56
C ILE A 155 -11.22 -30.88 -29.09
N ASP A 156 -11.92 -31.63 -28.26
CA ASP A 156 -12.59 -32.89 -28.65
C ASP A 156 -13.68 -32.66 -29.71
N TYR A 157 -14.42 -31.55 -29.64
CA TYR A 157 -15.44 -31.22 -30.64
C TYR A 157 -14.82 -30.89 -32.01
N LYS A 158 -13.72 -30.13 -32.04
CA LYS A 158 -12.98 -29.80 -33.28
C LYS A 158 -12.28 -30.99 -33.94
N GLN A 159 -12.01 -32.08 -33.21
CA GLN A 159 -11.42 -33.30 -33.78
C GLN A 159 -12.46 -34.27 -34.36
N ARG A 160 -13.76 -34.02 -34.17
CA ARG A 160 -14.87 -34.84 -34.70
C ARG A 160 -15.54 -34.28 -35.95
N GLU A 161 -15.17 -33.06 -36.37
CA GLU A 161 -15.50 -32.49 -37.68
C GLU A 161 -14.37 -32.79 -38.68
#